data_AF-A0A0F8X0Q8-F1
#
_entry.id   AF-A0A0F8X0Q8-F1
#
_cell.length_a   1.000
_cell.length_b   1.000
_cell.length_c   1.000
_cell.angle_alpha   90.00
_cell.angle_beta   90.00
_cell.angle_gamma   90.00
#
_symmetry.space_group_name_H-M   'P 1'
#
loop_
_entity.id
_entity.type
_entity.pdbx_description
1 polymer ?
#
loop_
_entity_poly.entity_id
_entity_poly.type
_entity_poly.pdbx_seq_one_letter_code
_entity_poly.pdbx_strand_id
1 'polypeptide(L)'
;PLITGHNDKVDNFIEIMRVLAKSTGGEENWGKNCLPEHLRERLHDDWPGPLKKVPRWANAFCGEGPDWPAEITEERRKPIPPRGTKTWHWRDKDGQWRRYYAWTSENGLHFREGFRWDDVDFYYNYIPPWLATLKFVPKD
;
A
#
# COMPACT_ATOMS: atom_id res chain seq x y z
N PRO A 1 17.70 -19.26 19.49
CA PRO A 1 16.34 -19.30 20.06
C PRO A 1 15.29 -19.44 18.94
N LEU A 2 14.70 -20.64 18.83
CA LEU A 2 13.57 -20.89 17.93
C LEU A 2 12.36 -20.11 18.46
N ILE A 3 11.92 -19.11 17.70
CA ILE A 3 10.77 -18.27 18.07
C ILE A 3 9.51 -19.07 17.77
N THR A 4 9.10 -19.95 18.69
CA THR A 4 7.79 -20.57 18.69
C THR A 4 6.80 -19.61 19.34
N GLY A 5 6.29 -18.68 18.53
CA GLY A 5 5.12 -17.89 18.85
C GLY A 5 4.41 -17.61 17.54
N HIS A 6 3.47 -18.48 17.17
CA HIS A 6 2.47 -18.15 16.16
C HIS A 6 1.84 -16.83 16.60
N ASN A 7 2.17 -15.75 15.89
CA ASN A 7 1.69 -14.43 16.23
C ASN A 7 0.38 -14.27 15.45
N ASP A 8 -0.71 -14.74 16.04
CA ASP A 8 -2.04 -14.84 15.42
C ASP A 8 -2.45 -13.58 14.63
N LYS A 9 -1.99 -12.39 15.06
CA LYS A 9 -2.24 -11.12 14.37
C LYS A 9 -1.51 -10.97 13.03
N VAL A 10 -0.27 -11.44 12.93
CA VAL A 10 0.53 -11.43 11.69
C VAL A 10 -0.01 -12.48 10.73
N ASP A 11 -0.30 -13.67 11.22
CA ASP A 11 -0.85 -14.76 10.40
C ASP A 11 -2.24 -14.39 9.87
N ASN A 12 -3.11 -13.83 10.72
CA ASN A 12 -4.40 -13.29 10.30
C ASN A 12 -4.26 -12.13 9.30
N PHE A 13 -3.25 -11.26 9.45
CA PHE A 13 -2.99 -10.21 8.48
C PHE A 13 -2.63 -10.79 7.11
N ILE A 14 -1.69 -11.74 7.06
CA ILE A 14 -1.28 -12.41 5.81
C ILE A 14 -2.48 -13.11 5.17
N GLU A 15 -3.33 -13.74 5.98
CA GLU A 15 -4.54 -14.42 5.49
C GLU A 15 -5.52 -13.46 4.82
N ILE A 16 -5.79 -12.32 5.46
CA ILE A 16 -6.64 -11.28 4.87
C ILE A 16 -6.08 -10.80 3.53
N MET A 17 -4.76 -10.63 3.44
CA MET A 17 -4.10 -10.19 2.19
C MET A 17 -4.22 -11.23 1.08
N ARG A 18 -4.09 -12.52 1.42
CA ARG A 18 -4.31 -13.63 0.47
C ARG A 18 -5.74 -13.63 -0.07
N VAL A 19 -6.74 -13.48 0.80
CA VAL A 19 -8.16 -13.40 0.38
C VAL A 19 -8.41 -12.18 -0.51
N LEU A 20 -7.78 -11.04 -0.19
CA LEU A 20 -7.86 -9.83 -0.99
C LEU A 20 -7.21 -10.01 -2.38
N ALA A 21 -6.05 -10.66 -2.46
CA ALA A 21 -5.39 -10.97 -3.74
C ALA A 21 -6.31 -11.78 -4.65
N LYS A 22 -6.88 -12.86 -4.10
CA LYS A 22 -7.82 -13.72 -4.81
C LYS A 22 -9.04 -12.96 -5.36
N SER A 23 -9.56 -11.97 -4.63
CA SER A 23 -10.73 -11.20 -5.05
C SER A 23 -10.43 -10.04 -5.99
N THR A 24 -9.19 -9.56 -6.05
CA THR A 24 -8.82 -8.35 -6.81
C THR A 24 -8.04 -8.61 -8.09
N GLY A 25 -7.32 -9.73 -8.19
CA GLY A 25 -6.53 -10.03 -9.38
C GLY A 25 -5.88 -11.41 -9.40
N GLY A 26 -6.35 -12.37 -8.60
CA GLY A 26 -5.81 -13.72 -8.50
C GLY A 26 -4.69 -13.87 -7.48
N GLU A 27 -4.35 -15.12 -7.14
CA GLU A 27 -3.36 -15.43 -6.08
C GLU A 27 -1.93 -15.07 -6.47
N GLU A 28 -1.58 -15.08 -7.76
CA GLU A 28 -0.22 -14.77 -8.25
C GLU A 28 0.11 -13.27 -8.22
N ASN A 29 -0.89 -12.43 -7.99
CA ASN A 29 -0.79 -10.98 -8.02
C ASN A 29 -0.46 -10.39 -6.63
N TRP A 30 0.23 -11.19 -5.82
CA TRP A 30 0.53 -10.85 -4.44
C TRP A 30 1.76 -11.60 -3.97
N GLY A 31 2.55 -10.92 -3.14
CA GLY A 31 3.66 -11.52 -2.43
C GLY A 31 5.03 -11.11 -2.94
N LYS A 32 6.03 -11.98 -2.70
CA LYS A 32 7.46 -11.65 -2.89
C LYS A 32 7.80 -11.35 -4.35
N ASN A 33 7.13 -12.00 -5.29
CA ASN A 33 7.28 -11.78 -6.73
C ASN A 33 6.90 -10.35 -7.15
N CYS A 34 6.01 -9.70 -6.42
CA CYS A 34 5.57 -8.33 -6.69
C CYS A 34 6.48 -7.26 -6.06
N LEU A 35 7.46 -7.62 -5.23
CA LEU A 35 8.42 -6.67 -4.66
C LEU A 35 9.76 -6.68 -5.40
N PRO A 36 10.45 -5.53 -5.45
CA PRO A 36 11.85 -5.48 -5.85
C PRO A 36 12.71 -6.26 -4.85
N GLU A 37 13.80 -6.84 -5.34
CA GLU A 37 14.66 -7.76 -4.59
C GLU A 37 15.08 -7.20 -3.22
N HIS A 38 15.46 -5.92 -3.18
CA HIS A 38 15.95 -5.25 -1.97
C HIS A 38 14.88 -5.08 -0.86
N LEU A 39 13.60 -5.36 -1.14
CA LEU A 39 12.50 -5.29 -0.16
C LEU A 39 11.92 -6.66 0.21
N ARG A 40 12.22 -7.73 -0.54
CA ARG A 40 11.54 -9.05 -0.41
C ARG A 40 11.68 -9.68 0.97
N GLU A 41 12.82 -9.50 1.62
CA GLU A 41 13.11 -10.06 2.95
C GLU A 41 13.02 -9.03 4.08
N ARG A 42 12.52 -7.82 3.79
CA ARG A 42 12.37 -6.76 4.79
C ARG A 42 11.02 -6.87 5.51
N LEU A 43 11.02 -6.46 6.77
CA LEU A 43 9.80 -6.27 7.57
C LEU A 43 9.33 -4.82 7.46
N HIS A 44 8.07 -4.57 7.81
CA HIS A 44 7.57 -3.21 8.03
C HIS A 44 8.17 -2.64 9.32
N ASP A 45 9.11 -1.72 9.23
CA ASP A 45 9.70 -1.03 10.39
C ASP A 45 8.94 0.25 10.76
N ASP A 46 8.07 0.72 9.86
CA ASP A 46 7.26 1.93 9.93
C ASP A 46 5.83 1.70 10.47
N TRP A 47 5.43 0.46 10.71
CA TRP A 47 4.09 0.12 11.22
C TRP A 47 4.02 0.10 12.76
N PRO A 48 2.84 0.21 13.39
CA PRO A 48 2.72 0.18 14.84
C PRO A 48 2.76 -1.25 15.42
N GLY A 49 3.32 -1.38 16.63
CA GLY A 49 3.16 -2.56 17.49
C GLY A 49 3.58 -3.89 16.85
N PRO A 50 2.81 -4.99 17.02
CA PRO A 50 3.16 -6.31 16.52
C PRO A 50 3.21 -6.39 14.99
N LEU A 51 2.61 -5.43 14.29
CA LEU A 51 2.61 -5.38 12.83
C LEU A 51 3.97 -4.95 12.25
N LYS A 52 4.90 -4.51 13.10
CA LYS A 52 6.31 -4.35 12.71
C LYS A 52 6.99 -5.64 12.26
N LYS A 53 6.38 -6.79 12.59
CA LYS A 53 6.87 -8.12 12.23
C LYS A 53 6.25 -8.64 10.94
N VAL A 54 5.34 -7.88 10.31
CA VAL A 54 4.75 -8.25 9.02
C VAL A 54 5.82 -8.07 7.94
N PRO A 55 6.11 -9.09 7.13
CA PRO A 55 6.98 -8.93 5.98
C PRO A 55 6.42 -7.93 4.97
N ARG A 56 7.27 -7.13 4.32
CA ARG A 56 6.82 -6.15 3.33
C ARG A 56 6.06 -6.79 2.17
N TRP A 57 6.42 -8.02 1.79
CA TRP A 57 5.74 -8.76 0.73
C TRP A 57 4.29 -9.07 1.06
N ALA A 58 3.94 -9.15 2.35
CA ALA A 58 2.60 -9.55 2.77
C ALA A 58 1.52 -8.57 2.33
N ASN A 59 1.86 -7.31 2.03
CA ASN A 59 0.89 -6.36 1.48
C ASN A 59 1.33 -5.77 0.13
N ALA A 60 2.18 -6.49 -0.60
CA ALA A 60 2.65 -6.12 -1.92
C ALA A 60 1.85 -6.83 -3.01
N PHE A 61 1.42 -6.07 -4.02
CA PHE A 61 0.63 -6.54 -5.14
C PHE A 61 1.27 -6.08 -6.45
N CYS A 62 1.13 -6.90 -7.49
CA CYS A 62 1.70 -6.61 -8.81
C CYS A 62 0.81 -5.61 -9.56
N GLY A 63 1.38 -4.95 -10.57
CA GLY A 63 0.65 -4.08 -11.50
C GLY A 63 1.56 -3.02 -12.11
N GLU A 64 1.12 -2.39 -13.20
CA GLU A 64 1.87 -1.35 -13.93
C GLU A 64 1.49 0.09 -13.53
N GLY A 65 0.78 0.20 -12.42
CA GLY A 65 0.27 1.46 -11.89
C GLY A 65 -1.15 1.78 -12.35
N PRO A 66 -1.71 2.86 -11.79
CA PRO A 66 -3.14 3.11 -11.83
C PRO A 66 -3.60 3.68 -13.16
N ASP A 67 -4.84 3.36 -13.51
CA ASP A 67 -5.60 4.13 -14.48
C ASP A 67 -6.10 5.40 -13.77
N TRP A 68 -5.39 6.50 -13.99
CA TRP A 68 -5.64 7.75 -13.28
C TRP A 68 -6.90 8.44 -13.83
N PRO A 69 -7.80 8.92 -12.95
CA PRO A 69 -8.93 9.74 -13.37
C PRO A 69 -8.45 11.02 -14.08
N ALA A 70 -9.21 11.48 -15.08
CA ALA A 70 -8.84 12.62 -15.90
C ALA A 70 -8.65 13.92 -15.09
N GLU A 71 -9.35 14.06 -13.97
CA GLU A 71 -9.25 15.19 -13.04
C GLU A 71 -8.01 15.18 -12.13
N ILE A 72 -7.24 14.08 -12.12
CA ILE A 72 -5.98 13.98 -11.37
C ILE A 72 -4.83 14.38 -12.29
N THR A 73 -4.34 15.60 -12.08
CA THR A 73 -3.15 16.15 -12.76
C THR A 73 -1.90 15.34 -12.43
N GLU A 74 -0.91 15.35 -13.32
CA GLU A 74 0.35 14.61 -13.14
C GLU A 74 1.04 14.92 -11.82
N GLU A 75 1.06 16.19 -11.41
CA GLU A 75 1.62 16.62 -10.12
C GLU A 75 0.95 15.94 -8.91
N ARG A 76 -0.34 15.62 -9.01
CA ARG A 76 -1.14 14.97 -7.96
C ARG A 76 -1.10 13.45 -8.04
N ARG A 77 -0.54 12.86 -9.09
CA ARG A 77 -0.38 11.40 -9.27
C ARG A 77 0.78 10.84 -8.42
N LYS A 78 0.84 11.24 -7.16
CA LYS A 78 1.91 10.89 -6.22
C LYS A 78 1.39 10.03 -5.07
N PRO A 79 2.23 9.14 -4.50
CA PRO A 79 1.87 8.37 -3.30
C PRO A 79 1.57 9.24 -2.07
N ILE A 80 2.08 10.48 -2.06
CA ILE A 80 1.76 11.54 -1.11
C ILE A 80 1.41 12.77 -1.95
N PRO A 81 0.13 13.18 -2.02
CA PRO A 81 -0.27 14.31 -2.85
C PRO A 81 0.19 15.63 -2.20
N PRO A 82 0.39 16.71 -3.00
CA PRO A 82 0.73 18.03 -2.50
C PRO A 82 -0.23 18.54 -1.40
N ARG A 83 0.25 19.45 -0.54
CA ARG A 83 -0.57 20.10 0.49
C ARG A 83 -1.79 20.80 -0.15
N GLY A 84 -2.95 20.68 0.50
CA GLY A 84 -4.23 21.20 0.00
C GLY A 84 -4.88 20.34 -1.08
N THR A 85 -4.33 19.16 -1.41
CA THR A 85 -4.82 18.34 -2.53
C THR A 85 -5.17 16.92 -2.11
N LYS A 86 -5.85 16.22 -3.04
CA LYS A 86 -6.24 14.81 -2.93
C LYS A 86 -5.89 14.05 -4.20
N THR A 87 -5.68 12.75 -4.07
CA THR A 87 -5.46 11.84 -5.20
C THR A 87 -6.20 10.54 -4.96
N TRP A 88 -6.63 9.89 -6.04
CA TRP A 88 -7.37 8.64 -5.97
C TRP A 88 -7.34 7.91 -7.31
N HIS A 89 -7.58 6.61 -7.26
CA HIS A 89 -7.83 5.76 -8.41
C HIS A 89 -8.68 4.54 -7.99
N TRP A 90 -9.37 3.93 -8.93
CA TRP A 90 -10.20 2.73 -8.69
C TRP A 90 -9.62 1.46 -9.27
N ARG A 91 -8.88 1.58 -10.37
CA ARG A 91 -8.34 0.46 -11.13
C ARG A 91 -6.90 0.69 -11.52
N ASP A 92 -6.19 -0.39 -11.82
CA ASP A 92 -4.94 -0.33 -12.55
C ASP A 92 -5.15 -0.40 -14.06
N LYS A 93 -4.06 -0.20 -14.81
CA LYS A 93 -4.04 -0.28 -16.28
C LYS A 93 -4.45 -1.66 -16.80
N ASP A 94 -4.30 -2.71 -15.99
CA ASP A 94 -4.72 -4.08 -16.30
C ASP A 94 -6.22 -4.31 -16.02
N GLY A 95 -6.93 -3.27 -15.58
CA GLY A 95 -8.37 -3.29 -15.31
C GLY A 95 -8.75 -3.90 -13.96
N GLN A 96 -7.77 -4.25 -13.13
CA GLN A 96 -8.01 -4.86 -11.82
C GLN A 96 -8.45 -3.81 -10.82
N TRP A 97 -9.23 -4.23 -9.83
CA TRP A 97 -9.72 -3.30 -8.81
C TRP A 97 -8.61 -2.95 -7.81
N ARG A 98 -8.21 -1.68 -7.82
CA ARG A 98 -7.17 -1.08 -6.98
C ARG A 98 -7.68 0.23 -6.40
N ARG A 99 -8.64 0.18 -5.49
CA ARG A 99 -9.11 1.41 -4.82
C ARG A 99 -7.98 2.02 -3.99
N TYR A 100 -7.74 3.31 -4.22
CA TYR A 100 -6.84 4.12 -3.42
C TYR A 100 -7.42 5.51 -3.22
N TYR A 101 -7.21 6.07 -2.02
CA TYR A 101 -7.53 7.44 -1.72
C TYR A 101 -6.48 8.02 -0.77
N ALA A 102 -6.03 9.23 -1.07
CA ALA A 102 -5.18 10.01 -0.18
C ALA A 102 -5.48 11.51 -0.26
N TRP A 103 -5.25 12.20 0.84
CA TRP A 103 -5.30 13.66 0.91
C TRP A 103 -4.21 14.21 1.82
N THR A 104 -3.81 15.44 1.56
CA THR A 104 -2.91 16.20 2.42
C THR A 104 -3.53 17.57 2.62
N SER A 105 -3.83 17.97 3.86
CA SER A 105 -4.36 19.30 4.15
C SER A 105 -3.31 20.39 3.91
N GLU A 106 -3.74 21.65 3.89
CA GLU A 106 -2.85 22.81 3.77
C GLU A 106 -1.79 22.86 4.89
N ASN A 107 -2.17 22.47 6.11
CA ASN A 107 -1.25 22.41 7.25
C ASN A 107 -0.34 21.17 7.24
N GLY A 108 -0.51 20.23 6.30
CA GLY A 108 0.36 19.08 6.08
C GLY A 108 -0.08 17.78 6.76
N LEU A 109 -1.28 17.72 7.33
CA LEU A 109 -1.86 16.44 7.79
C LEU A 109 -2.18 15.59 6.56
N HIS A 110 -1.56 14.41 6.48
CA HIS A 110 -1.72 13.47 5.38
C HIS A 110 -2.45 12.22 5.85
N PHE A 111 -3.39 11.77 5.03
CA PHE A 111 -4.15 10.54 5.19
C PHE A 111 -4.07 9.71 3.91
N ARG A 112 -4.00 8.38 4.05
CA ARG A 112 -4.10 7.44 2.92
C ARG A 112 -4.69 6.10 3.33
N GLU A 113 -5.39 5.47 2.39
CA GLU A 113 -5.87 4.08 2.47
C GLU A 113 -5.91 3.43 1.09
N GLY A 114 -5.89 2.08 1.06
CA GLY A 114 -6.04 1.30 -0.17
C GLY A 114 -4.73 0.95 -0.86
N PHE A 115 -4.82 0.64 -2.17
CA PHE A 115 -3.70 0.20 -3.00
C PHE A 115 -2.82 1.37 -3.44
N ARG A 116 -1.86 1.76 -2.62
CA ARG A 116 -0.89 2.81 -2.96
C ARG A 116 0.06 2.29 -4.03
N TRP A 117 0.07 2.92 -5.20
CA TRP A 117 1.13 2.70 -6.19
C TRP A 117 2.47 3.25 -5.69
N ASP A 118 3.53 2.47 -5.81
CA ASP A 118 4.91 2.90 -5.65
C ASP A 118 5.51 3.16 -7.03
N ASP A 119 5.69 4.44 -7.35
CA ASP A 119 6.17 4.92 -8.64
C ASP A 119 7.70 4.88 -8.78
N VAL A 120 8.42 4.48 -7.72
CA VAL A 120 9.87 4.28 -7.73
C VAL A 120 10.21 2.81 -7.98
N ASP A 121 9.55 1.92 -7.24
CA ASP A 121 9.83 0.48 -7.26
C ASP A 121 8.81 -0.34 -8.05
N PHE A 122 7.80 0.31 -8.64
CA PHE A 122 6.80 -0.26 -9.53
C PHE A 122 6.00 -1.42 -8.92
N TYR A 123 5.38 -1.19 -7.77
CA TYR A 123 4.47 -2.16 -7.15
C TYR A 123 3.34 -1.47 -6.37
N TYR A 124 2.29 -2.22 -6.04
CA TYR A 124 1.23 -1.73 -5.16
C TYR A 124 1.46 -2.16 -3.71
N ASN A 125 1.29 -1.21 -2.78
CA ASN A 125 1.23 -1.48 -1.36
C ASN A 125 -0.20 -1.29 -0.84
N TYR A 126 -0.84 -2.35 -0.36
CA TYR A 126 -2.17 -2.22 0.22
C TYR A 126 -2.11 -1.78 1.69
N ILE A 127 -2.76 -0.66 1.99
CA ILE A 127 -2.97 -0.15 3.34
C ILE A 127 -4.43 -0.40 3.73
N PRO A 128 -4.73 -1.37 4.61
CA PRO A 128 -6.08 -1.60 5.10
C PRO A 128 -6.65 -0.36 5.81
N PRO A 129 -7.98 -0.18 5.82
CA PRO A 129 -8.61 0.98 6.50
C PRO A 129 -8.24 1.13 7.97
N TRP A 130 -8.07 0.03 8.71
CA TRP A 130 -7.65 0.07 10.13
C TRP A 130 -6.15 0.35 10.32
N LEU A 131 -5.39 0.41 9.22
CA LEU A 131 -4.00 0.86 9.14
C LEU A 131 -3.85 2.17 8.36
N ALA A 132 -4.96 2.84 8.06
CA ALA A 132 -4.94 4.13 7.39
C ALA A 132 -3.99 5.07 8.13
N THR A 133 -3.01 5.58 7.39
CA THR A 133 -1.89 6.29 7.99
C THR A 133 -2.23 7.76 8.12
N LEU A 134 -2.18 8.30 9.34
CA LEU A 134 -2.18 9.74 9.60
C LEU A 134 -0.77 10.18 9.97
N LYS A 135 -0.19 11.12 9.21
CA LYS A 135 1.12 11.70 9.50
C LYS A 135 1.20 13.16 9.08
N PHE A 136 2.09 13.93 9.68
CA PHE A 136 2.42 15.27 9.19
C PHE A 136 3.51 15.19 8.11
N VAL A 137 3.28 15.82 6.96
CA VAL A 137 4.25 16.04 5.90
C VAL A 137 4.94 17.38 6.18
N PRO A 138 6.28 17.49 6.19
CA PRO A 138 6.99 18.76 6.36
C PRO A 138 6.57 19.83 5.33
N LYS A 139 6.90 21.10 5.58
CA LYS A 139 6.93 22.09 4.49
C LYS A 139 8.27 21.90 3.79
N ASP A 140 8.23 21.71 2.48
CA ASP A 140 9.43 21.76 1.63
C ASP A 140 10.07 23.16 1.71
#